data_AF-A0A2U8QVK8-F1
#
_entry.id   AF-A0A2U8QVK8-F1
#
_cell.length_a   1.000
_cell.length_b   1.000
_cell.length_c   1.000
_cell.angle_alpha   90.00
_cell.angle_beta   90.00
_cell.angle_gamma   90.00
#
_symmetry.space_group_name_H-M   'P 1'
#
loop_
_entity.id
_entity.type
_entity.pdbx_description
1 polymer ?
#
loop_
_entity_poly.entity_id
_entity_poly.type
_entity_poly.pdbx_seq_one_letter_code
_entity_poly.pdbx_strand_id
1 'polypeptide(L)'
;MKQLNLPFKIDKQHENWEFELDALDDRLSGYHSYKYIGKQLNYFLNYITHETELIFNGDFLTAVILTLKKVEVKDLHIVNEFLVQNATKQIQVDKFCSKFKVWRIMYFSSYNPKKKQIIVIYGKPRFIQKHLLILLKS
;
A
#
# COMPACT_ATOMS: atom_id res chain seq x y z
N MET A 1 12.83 -6.72 -14.48
CA MET A 1 11.49 -6.16 -14.19
C MET A 1 11.64 -4.77 -13.62
N LYS A 2 10.86 -3.80 -14.13
CA LYS A 2 10.89 -2.38 -13.72
C LYS A 2 9.88 -2.14 -12.59
N GLN A 3 10.03 -1.04 -11.86
CA GLN A 3 9.03 -0.61 -10.87
C GLN A 3 7.68 -0.39 -11.56
N LEU A 4 6.59 -0.83 -10.93
CA LEU A 4 5.23 -0.55 -11.39
C LEU A 4 5.01 0.97 -11.47
N ASN A 5 4.30 1.43 -12.49
CA ASN A 5 3.98 2.84 -12.64
C ASN A 5 2.80 3.20 -11.72
N LEU A 6 3.09 3.41 -10.44
CA LEU A 6 2.14 3.82 -9.42
C LEU A 6 2.20 5.34 -9.19
N PRO A 7 1.08 5.98 -8.80
CA PRO A 7 1.02 7.42 -8.58
C PRO A 7 1.98 7.88 -7.47
N PHE A 8 2.15 7.08 -6.41
CA PHE A 8 3.04 7.39 -5.31
C PHE A 8 4.33 6.58 -5.39
N LYS A 9 5.39 7.23 -5.85
CA LYS A 9 6.71 6.59 -5.96
C LYS A 9 7.43 6.67 -4.63
N ILE A 10 7.84 5.51 -4.11
CA ILE A 10 8.69 5.38 -2.92
C ILE A 10 9.99 6.17 -3.12
N ASP A 11 10.53 6.75 -2.05
CA ASP A 11 11.69 7.67 -2.02
C ASP A 11 11.45 9.05 -2.64
N LYS A 12 10.21 9.43 -2.87
CA LYS A 12 9.87 10.83 -3.17
C LYS A 12 9.72 11.65 -1.90
N GLN A 13 10.10 12.92 -2.00
CA GLN A 13 10.03 13.88 -0.91
C GLN A 13 8.59 14.26 -0.57
N HIS A 14 8.34 14.55 0.71
CA HIS A 14 7.06 15.01 1.25
C HIS A 14 6.53 16.24 0.53
N GLU A 15 7.40 17.20 0.20
CA GLU A 15 7.07 18.43 -0.54
C GLU A 15 6.29 18.20 -1.84
N ASN A 16 6.43 17.02 -2.48
CA ASN A 16 5.65 16.70 -3.69
C ASN A 16 4.13 16.64 -3.44
N TRP A 17 3.70 16.46 -2.19
CA TRP A 17 2.31 16.27 -1.79
C TRP A 17 1.91 17.11 -0.58
N GLU A 18 2.74 18.05 -0.12
CA GLU A 18 2.53 18.79 1.13
C GLU A 18 1.13 19.42 1.23
N PHE A 19 0.61 19.96 0.14
CA PHE A 19 -0.72 20.58 0.08
C PHE A 19 -1.88 19.61 -0.20
N GLU A 20 -1.57 18.32 -0.36
CA GLU A 20 -2.52 17.25 -0.67
C GLU A 20 -2.59 16.21 0.46
N LEU A 21 -2.10 16.54 1.65
CA LEU A 21 -1.98 15.64 2.80
C LEU A 21 -2.66 16.20 4.05
N ASP A 22 -3.49 15.36 4.67
CA ASP A 22 -3.99 15.55 6.04
C ASP A 22 -3.21 14.64 6.99
N ALA A 23 -2.68 15.21 8.08
CA ALA A 23 -1.97 14.42 9.09
C ALA A 23 -2.88 13.39 9.76
N LEU A 24 -2.33 12.20 10.03
CA LEU A 24 -2.95 11.15 10.81
C LEU A 24 -2.10 10.87 12.06
N ASP A 25 -2.68 10.14 13.02
CA ASP A 25 -1.93 9.68 14.17
C ASP A 25 -0.80 8.72 13.74
N ASP A 26 0.40 9.03 14.22
CA ASP A 26 1.59 8.24 13.94
C ASP A 26 1.51 6.88 14.65
N ARG A 27 1.67 5.81 13.86
CA ARG A 27 1.60 4.43 14.36
C ARG A 27 2.93 3.90 14.85
N LEU A 28 4.03 4.55 14.45
CA LEU A 28 5.39 4.11 14.74
C LEU A 28 6.30 5.32 14.89
N SER A 29 7.06 5.37 15.99
CA SER A 29 8.01 6.46 16.25
C SER A 29 9.00 6.64 15.10
N GLY A 30 9.17 7.90 14.68
CA GLY A 30 10.00 8.28 13.54
C GLY A 30 9.34 8.10 12.18
N TYR A 31 8.06 7.72 12.12
CA TYR A 31 7.29 7.66 10.88
C TYR A 31 6.07 8.55 11.00
N HIS A 32 5.82 9.30 9.94
CA HIS A 32 4.68 10.21 9.86
C HIS A 32 3.64 9.67 8.88
N SER A 33 2.42 9.51 9.36
CA SER A 33 1.29 9.01 8.57
C SER A 33 0.43 10.16 8.09
N TYR A 34 0.09 10.15 6.79
CA TYR A 34 -0.77 11.16 6.20
C TYR A 34 -1.82 10.52 5.31
N LYS A 35 -3.05 11.03 5.38
CA LYS A 35 -4.11 10.71 4.43
C LYS A 35 -3.94 11.60 3.21
N TYR A 36 -3.90 10.99 2.03
CA TYR A 36 -3.94 11.73 0.77
C TYR A 36 -5.36 12.26 0.49
N ILE A 37 -5.46 13.57 0.26
CA ILE A 37 -6.71 14.30 -0.02
C ILE A 37 -6.70 15.03 -1.37
N GLY A 38 -5.63 14.85 -2.16
CA GLY A 38 -5.51 15.46 -3.48
C GLY A 38 -6.50 14.90 -4.52
N LYS A 39 -6.53 15.55 -5.68
CA LYS A 39 -7.51 15.26 -6.75
C LYS A 39 -7.06 14.17 -7.72
N GLN A 40 -5.78 13.76 -7.69
CA GLN A 40 -5.36 12.63 -8.51
C GLN A 40 -6.10 11.39 -8.02
N LEU A 41 -6.90 10.82 -8.92
CA LEU A 41 -7.58 9.57 -8.64
C LEU A 41 -6.51 8.52 -8.33
N ASN A 42 -6.56 8.03 -7.10
CA ASN A 42 -5.64 7.01 -6.61
C ASN A 42 -6.04 5.68 -7.25
N TYR A 43 -5.55 5.45 -8.47
CA TYR A 43 -5.79 4.23 -9.20
C TYR A 43 -4.73 3.19 -8.85
N PHE A 44 -5.23 2.01 -8.50
CA PHE A 44 -4.41 0.80 -8.44
C PHE A 44 -5.10 -0.26 -9.28
N LEU A 45 -4.51 -0.62 -10.42
CA LEU A 45 -5.08 -1.63 -11.34
C LEU A 45 -6.48 -1.27 -11.84
N ASN A 46 -6.69 0.00 -12.16
CA ASN A 46 -8.00 0.54 -12.55
C ASN A 46 -9.08 0.46 -11.44
N TYR A 47 -8.74 0.02 -10.23
CA TYR A 47 -9.62 0.19 -9.08
C TYR A 47 -9.44 1.59 -8.50
N ILE A 48 -10.58 2.24 -8.26
CA ILE A 48 -10.63 3.46 -7.44
C ILE A 48 -10.28 3.05 -6.02
N THR A 49 -9.11 3.48 -5.54
CA THR A 49 -8.83 3.35 -4.12
C THR A 49 -9.66 4.40 -3.39
N HIS A 50 -10.28 3.95 -2.30
CA HIS A 50 -11.21 4.77 -1.54
C HIS A 50 -10.46 5.63 -0.52
N GLU A 51 -9.36 5.10 0.02
CA GLU A 51 -8.46 5.83 0.90
C GLU A 51 -7.02 5.47 0.52
N THR A 52 -6.15 6.48 0.58
CA THR A 52 -4.71 6.30 0.43
C THR A 52 -4.02 6.98 1.60
N GLU A 53 -3.11 6.25 2.22
CA GLU A 53 -2.24 6.75 3.28
C GLU A 53 -0.78 6.67 2.82
N LEU A 54 -0.06 7.77 2.98
CA LEU A 54 1.35 7.89 2.72
C LEU A 54 2.11 7.89 4.04
N ILE A 55 3.14 7.05 4.13
CA ILE A 55 3.96 6.93 5.33
C ILE A 55 5.38 7.37 5.05
N PHE A 56 5.80 8.44 5.71
CA PHE A 56 7.11 9.05 5.56
C PHE A 56 8.04 8.69 6.73
N ASN A 57 9.34 8.70 6.47
CA ASN A 57 10.39 8.64 7.49
C ASN A 57 11.37 9.78 7.19
N GLY A 58 11.37 10.80 8.04
CA GLY A 58 11.85 12.12 7.62
C GLY A 58 11.05 12.60 6.41
N ASP A 59 11.73 13.16 5.41
CA ASP A 59 11.04 13.72 4.25
C ASP A 59 10.72 12.69 3.16
N PHE A 60 11.11 11.42 3.30
CA PHE A 60 11.02 10.45 2.21
C PHE A 60 9.86 9.47 2.39
N LEU A 61 9.06 9.29 1.33
CA LEU A 61 7.99 8.31 1.28
C LEU A 61 8.54 6.89 1.37
N THR A 62 8.14 6.14 2.40
CA THR A 62 8.67 4.80 2.68
C THR A 62 7.70 3.67 2.39
N ALA A 63 6.41 3.95 2.59
CA ALA A 63 5.32 3.02 2.33
C ALA A 63 4.04 3.77 1.96
N VAL A 64 3.17 3.07 1.25
CA VAL A 64 1.85 3.54 0.85
C VAL A 64 0.86 2.44 1.18
N ILE A 65 -0.26 2.83 1.79
CA ILE A 65 -1.39 1.96 2.09
C ILE A 65 -2.56 2.40 1.23
N LEU A 66 -3.10 1.46 0.46
CA LEU A 66 -4.28 1.63 -0.36
C LEU A 66 -5.41 0.81 0.23
N THR A 67 -6.56 1.45 0.42
CA THR A 67 -7.78 0.81 0.89
C THR A 67 -8.80 0.83 -0.22
N LEU A 68 -9.23 -0.36 -0.65
CA LEU A 68 -10.34 -0.56 -1.58
C LEU A 68 -11.53 -1.07 -0.77
N LYS A 69 -12.66 -0.37 -0.82
CA LYS A 69 -13.89 -0.75 -0.13
C LYS A 69 -14.92 -1.27 -1.14
N LYS A 70 -15.98 -1.91 -0.64
CA LYS A 70 -17.06 -2.48 -1.46
C LYS A 70 -16.57 -3.54 -2.45
N VAL A 71 -15.55 -4.29 -2.06
CA VAL A 71 -14.90 -5.32 -2.87
C VAL A 71 -15.22 -6.72 -2.35
N GLU A 72 -15.06 -7.72 -3.21
CA GLU A 72 -15.26 -9.13 -2.92
C GLU A 72 -13.94 -9.91 -3.01
N VAL A 73 -13.97 -11.18 -2.60
CA VAL A 73 -12.77 -12.04 -2.65
C VAL A 73 -12.21 -12.21 -4.08
N LYS A 74 -13.07 -12.12 -5.10
CA LYS A 74 -12.65 -12.17 -6.51
C LYS A 74 -11.79 -10.96 -6.90
N ASP A 75 -12.04 -9.79 -6.32
CA ASP A 75 -11.24 -8.60 -6.56
C ASP A 75 -9.83 -8.75 -5.96
N LEU A 76 -9.72 -9.44 -4.81
CA LEU A 76 -8.41 -9.79 -4.25
C LEU A 76 -7.65 -10.71 -5.21
N HIS A 77 -8.34 -11.66 -5.85
CA HIS A 77 -7.71 -12.53 -6.83
C HIS A 77 -7.14 -11.74 -8.01
N ILE A 78 -7.90 -10.81 -8.58
CA ILE A 78 -7.45 -9.92 -9.67
C ILE A 78 -6.22 -9.10 -9.24
N VAL A 79 -6.26 -8.50 -8.05
CA VAL A 79 -5.13 -7.76 -7.48
C VAL A 79 -3.89 -8.66 -7.35
N ASN A 80 -4.07 -9.88 -6.85
CA ASN A 80 -2.97 -10.82 -6.66
C ASN A 80 -2.41 -11.29 -8.00
N GLU A 81 -3.24 -11.64 -8.98
CA GLU A 81 -2.80 -12.08 -10.31
C GLU A 81 -1.91 -11.02 -10.97
N PHE A 82 -2.33 -9.75 -10.94
CA PHE A 82 -1.49 -8.67 -11.45
C PHE A 82 -0.15 -8.60 -10.72
N LEU A 83 -0.15 -8.70 -9.39
CA LEU A 83 1.08 -8.63 -8.61
C LEU A 83 1.98 -9.83 -8.92
N VAL A 84 1.43 -11.03 -9.10
CA VAL A 84 2.16 -12.23 -9.52
C VAL A 84 2.84 -12.04 -10.86
N GLN A 85 2.14 -11.51 -11.87
CA GLN A 85 2.69 -11.27 -13.21
C GLN A 85 3.92 -10.35 -13.20
N ASN A 86 4.01 -9.47 -12.20
CA ASN A 86 5.10 -8.52 -12.06
C ASN A 86 6.13 -8.90 -10.98
N ALA A 87 5.85 -9.95 -10.19
CA ALA A 87 6.67 -10.32 -9.05
C ALA A 87 7.80 -11.26 -9.44
N THR A 88 8.95 -11.05 -8.79
CA THR A 88 10.07 -12.02 -8.78
C THR A 88 9.87 -13.11 -7.73
N LYS A 89 9.01 -12.87 -6.74
CA LYS A 89 8.68 -13.83 -5.68
C LYS A 89 7.30 -13.53 -5.12
N GLN A 90 6.53 -14.59 -4.88
CA GLN A 90 5.29 -14.56 -4.12
C GLN A 90 5.46 -15.42 -2.86
N ILE A 91 4.83 -14.99 -1.76
CA ILE A 91 4.68 -15.78 -0.55
C ILE A 91 3.22 -15.65 -0.12
N GLN A 92 2.47 -16.73 -0.19
CA GLN A 92 1.13 -16.79 0.40
C GLN A 92 1.26 -16.90 1.92
N VAL A 93 0.59 -16.01 2.65
CA VAL A 93 0.63 -15.99 4.12
C VAL A 93 -0.55 -16.78 4.67
N ASP A 94 -1.75 -16.55 4.11
CA ASP A 94 -2.97 -17.30 4.39
C ASP A 94 -3.93 -17.22 3.18
N LYS A 95 -5.19 -17.62 3.36
CA LYS A 95 -6.21 -17.59 2.28
C LYS A 95 -6.50 -16.19 1.75
N PHE A 96 -6.38 -15.16 2.58
CA PHE A 96 -6.73 -13.78 2.25
C PHE A 96 -5.53 -12.84 2.23
N CYS A 97 -4.33 -13.31 2.56
CA CYS A 97 -3.12 -12.50 2.66
C CYS A 97 -1.98 -13.05 1.80
N SER A 98 -1.32 -12.17 1.05
CA SER A 98 -0.16 -12.51 0.22
C SER A 98 0.89 -11.41 0.20
N LYS A 99 2.15 -11.82 0.07
CA LYS A 99 3.32 -10.94 -0.10
C LYS A 99 3.93 -11.14 -1.47
N PHE A 100 4.38 -10.05 -2.09
CA PHE A 100 5.00 -10.07 -3.40
C PHE A 100 6.26 -9.22 -3.39
N LYS A 101 7.32 -9.67 -4.07
CA LYS A 101 8.53 -8.89 -4.31
C LYS A 101 8.55 -8.47 -5.76
N VAL A 102 8.28 -7.19 -6.02
CA VAL A 102 8.32 -6.59 -7.36
C VAL A 102 9.49 -5.62 -7.40
N TRP A 103 10.57 -6.02 -8.07
CA TRP A 103 11.85 -5.29 -8.06
C TRP A 103 12.37 -5.03 -6.62
N ARG A 104 12.66 -3.78 -6.26
CA ARG A 104 13.14 -3.36 -4.93
C ARG A 104 11.99 -3.06 -3.94
N ILE A 105 10.74 -3.25 -4.36
CA ILE A 105 9.53 -2.94 -3.59
C ILE A 105 8.86 -4.23 -3.14
N MET A 106 8.43 -4.23 -1.88
CA MET A 106 7.55 -5.26 -1.33
C MET A 106 6.11 -4.81 -1.47
N TYR A 107 5.24 -5.73 -1.83
CA TYR A 107 3.79 -5.56 -1.80
C TYR A 107 3.20 -6.55 -0.81
N PHE A 108 2.15 -6.13 -0.13
CA PHE A 108 1.31 -6.97 0.69
C PHE A 108 -0.14 -6.69 0.31
N SER A 109 -0.91 -7.74 0.05
CA SER A 109 -2.36 -7.66 -0.12
C SER A 109 -3.04 -8.43 1.01
N SER A 110 -4.16 -7.89 1.50
CA SER A 110 -5.03 -8.56 2.46
C SER A 110 -6.49 -8.26 2.13
N TYR A 111 -7.37 -9.24 2.31
CA TYR A 111 -8.81 -9.06 2.24
C TYR A 111 -9.45 -9.27 3.61
N ASN A 112 -10.31 -8.32 4.01
CA ASN A 112 -11.17 -8.45 5.18
C ASN A 112 -12.62 -8.73 4.72
N PRO A 113 -13.13 -9.96 4.88
CA PRO A 113 -14.47 -10.32 4.44
C PRO A 113 -15.59 -9.57 5.18
N LYS A 114 -15.40 -9.26 6.46
CA LYS A 114 -16.40 -8.55 7.28
C LYS A 114 -16.58 -7.11 6.82
N LYS A 115 -15.48 -6.45 6.48
CA LYS A 115 -15.46 -5.05 6.01
C LYS A 115 -15.65 -4.91 4.49
N LYS A 116 -15.65 -6.03 3.74
CA LYS A 116 -15.62 -6.04 2.27
C LYS A 116 -14.54 -5.09 1.73
N GLN A 117 -13.33 -5.27 2.25
CA GLN A 117 -12.21 -4.35 2.05
C GLN A 117 -10.95 -5.10 1.65
N ILE A 118 -10.22 -4.59 0.65
CA ILE A 118 -8.86 -4.99 0.35
C ILE A 118 -7.91 -3.89 0.81
N ILE A 119 -6.83 -4.30 1.46
CA ILE A 119 -5.70 -3.44 1.80
C ILE A 119 -4.53 -3.88 0.92
N VAL A 120 -3.94 -2.93 0.20
CA VAL A 120 -2.67 -3.13 -0.52
C VAL A 120 -1.64 -2.19 0.07
N ILE A 121 -0.49 -2.73 0.48
CA ILE A 121 0.61 -1.96 1.04
C ILE A 121 1.83 -2.16 0.16
N TYR A 122 2.51 -1.08 -0.21
CA TYR A 122 3.77 -1.18 -0.95
C TYR A 122 4.81 -0.16 -0.51
N GLY A 123 6.08 -0.53 -0.63
CA GLY A 123 7.17 0.17 0.06
C GLY A 123 8.47 -0.61 0.11
N LYS A 124 9.51 -0.03 0.72
CA LYS A 124 10.80 -0.73 0.87
C LYS A 124 10.68 -1.88 1.86
N PRO A 125 11.31 -3.05 1.60
CA PRO A 125 11.29 -4.20 2.50
C PRO A 125 11.64 -3.86 3.96
N ARG A 126 12.66 -3.00 4.16
CA ARG A 126 13.14 -2.58 5.50
C ARG A 126 12.11 -1.81 6.33
N PHE A 127 11.15 -1.16 5.69
CA PHE A 127 10.15 -0.32 6.34
C PHE A 127 8.81 -1.04 6.46
N ILE A 128 8.40 -1.74 5.39
CA ILE A 128 7.12 -2.46 5.34
C ILE A 128 6.96 -3.49 6.43
N GLN A 129 8.01 -4.23 6.79
CA GLN A 129 7.88 -5.29 7.80
C GLN A 129 7.39 -4.74 9.14
N LYS A 130 7.84 -3.54 9.53
CA LYS A 130 7.41 -2.87 10.77
C LYS A 130 5.95 -2.41 10.67
N HIS A 131 5.55 -1.80 9.55
CA HIS A 131 4.17 -1.37 9.35
C HIS A 131 3.18 -2.55 9.28
N LEU A 132 3.57 -3.66 8.65
CA LEU A 132 2.74 -4.87 8.59
C LEU A 132 2.45 -5.46 9.97
N LEU A 133 3.42 -5.46 10.88
CA LEU A 133 3.21 -5.97 12.24
C LEU A 133 2.17 -5.16 13.02
N ILE A 134 2.03 -3.87 12.73
CA ILE A 134 1.05 -2.99 13.37
C ILE A 134 -0.32 -3.20 12.73
N LEU A 135 -0.38 -3.23 11.40
CA LEU A 135 -1.62 -3.36 10.64
C LEU A 135 -2.31 -4.72 10.80
N LEU A 136 -1.56 -5.78 11.10
CA LEU A 136 -2.12 -7.11 11.35
C LEU A 136 -2.62 -7.32 12.79
N LYS A 137 -2.32 -6.39 13.71
CA LYS A 137 -2.76 -6.45 15.12
C LYS A 137 -4.04 -5.63 15.39
N SER A 138 -4.56 -4.92 14.39
CA SER A 138 -5.72 -4.01 14.47
C SER A 138 -6.93 -4.56 13.71
#